data_AF-A0A323UAN5-F1
#
_entry.id   AF-A0A323UAN5-F1
#
_cell.length_a   1.000
_cell.length_b   1.000
_cell.length_c   1.000
_cell.angle_alpha   90.00
_cell.angle_beta   90.00
_cell.angle_gamma   90.00
#
_symmetry.space_group_name_H-M   'P 1'
#
loop_
_entity.id
_entity.type
_entity.pdbx_description
1 polymer ?
#
loop_
_entity_poly.entity_id
_entity_poly.type
_entity_poly.pdbx_seq_one_letter_code
_entity_poly.pdbx_strand_id
1 'polypeptide(L)'
;RPATEYGYICPGDAIVGKVRNVAKFVEKPDLATAESYVESGYLWNSGNFMFPAAALLDEYNAVDPDSVAAITDAVTSAGRDLGFVT
;
A
#
# COMPACT_ATOMS: atom_id res chain seq x y z
N ARG A 1 -0.08 -1.95 -21.91
CA ARG A 1 1.38 -2.18 -22.06
C ARG A 1 1.82 -3.02 -20.87
N PRO A 2 2.69 -4.03 -21.01
CA PRO A 2 3.35 -4.64 -19.87
C PRO A 2 4.45 -3.69 -19.35
N ALA A 3 4.25 -3.16 -18.15
CA ALA A 3 5.20 -2.29 -17.43
C ALA A 3 5.81 -3.05 -16.25
N THR A 4 7.12 -2.93 -16.04
CA THR A 4 7.83 -3.61 -14.93
C THR A 4 8.10 -2.65 -13.76
N GLU A 5 7.89 -1.35 -13.97
CA GLU A 5 8.06 -0.30 -12.98
C GLU A 5 6.85 -0.12 -12.04
N TYR A 6 5.71 -0.76 -12.36
CA TYR A 6 4.47 -0.65 -11.59
C TYR A 6 4.15 -1.93 -10.81
N GLY A 7 3.44 -1.75 -9.70
CA GLY A 7 2.69 -2.84 -9.08
C GLY A 7 1.44 -3.21 -9.89
N TYR A 8 0.99 -4.45 -9.75
CA TYR A 8 -0.22 -4.99 -10.36
C TYR A 8 -1.19 -5.50 -9.30
N ILE A 9 -2.48 -5.30 -9.56
CA ILE A 9 -3.59 -5.69 -8.71
C ILE A 9 -4.47 -6.67 -9.48
N CYS A 10 -4.62 -7.88 -8.95
CA CYS A 10 -5.61 -8.84 -9.40
C CYS A 10 -6.99 -8.43 -8.84
N PRO A 11 -7.95 -8.01 -9.67
CA PRO A 11 -9.29 -7.75 -9.19
C PRO A 11 -9.96 -9.06 -8.75
N GLY A 12 -10.39 -9.12 -7.49
CA GLY A 12 -11.21 -10.21 -6.95
C GLY A 12 -12.71 -9.96 -7.16
N ASP A 13 -13.51 -10.55 -6.27
CA ASP A 13 -14.96 -10.45 -6.33
C ASP A 13 -15.47 -9.01 -6.19
N ALA A 14 -16.58 -8.73 -6.85
CA ALA A 14 -17.25 -7.43 -6.74
C ALA A 14 -17.84 -7.25 -5.34
N ILE A 15 -17.59 -6.08 -4.74
CA ILE A 15 -18.22 -5.66 -3.48
C ILE A 15 -19.45 -4.83 -3.82
N VAL A 16 -19.26 -3.74 -4.58
CA VAL A 16 -20.34 -2.83 -5.00
C VAL A 16 -19.92 -2.01 -6.21
N GLY A 17 -20.76 -1.93 -7.25
CA GLY A 17 -20.45 -1.15 -8.45
C GLY A 17 -19.11 -1.54 -9.08
N LYS A 18 -18.15 -0.60 -9.12
CA LYS A 18 -16.78 -0.84 -9.62
C LYS A 18 -15.77 -1.24 -8.52
N VAL A 19 -16.19 -1.28 -7.27
CA VAL A 19 -15.35 -1.65 -6.13
C VAL A 19 -15.25 -3.16 -6.04
N ARG A 20 -14.04 -3.68 -5.95
CA ARG A 20 -13.74 -5.11 -5.88
C ARG A 20 -12.75 -5.40 -4.76
N ASN A 21 -12.78 -6.63 -4.25
CA ASN A 21 -11.70 -7.15 -3.41
C ASN A 21 -10.38 -7.17 -4.19
N VAL A 22 -9.26 -7.11 -3.48
CA VAL A 22 -7.93 -7.37 -4.07
C VAL A 22 -7.62 -8.84 -3.85
N ALA A 23 -7.63 -9.64 -4.92
CA ALA A 23 -7.28 -11.06 -4.83
C ALA A 23 -5.77 -11.27 -4.68
N LYS A 24 -4.97 -10.36 -5.26
CA LYS A 24 -3.51 -10.40 -5.20
C LYS A 24 -2.92 -9.02 -5.50
N PHE A 25 -1.87 -8.66 -4.78
CA PHE A 25 -1.02 -7.51 -5.06
C PHE A 25 0.40 -8.00 -5.40
N VAL A 26 1.02 -7.48 -6.46
CA VAL A 26 2.38 -7.84 -6.88
C VAL A 26 3.14 -6.58 -7.24
N GLU A 27 4.26 -6.33 -6.57
CA GLU A 27 5.08 -5.15 -6.84
C GLU A 27 6.16 -5.46 -7.90
N LYS A 28 6.19 -4.67 -8.97
CA LYS A 28 7.27 -4.64 -9.98
C LYS A 28 7.70 -6.03 -10.49
N PRO A 29 6.79 -6.77 -11.17
CA PRO A 29 7.11 -8.08 -11.72
C PRO A 29 8.13 -7.98 -12.87
N ASP A 30 8.72 -9.12 -13.24
CA ASP A 30 9.46 -9.23 -14.50
C ASP A 30 8.56 -9.06 -15.73
N LEU A 31 9.17 -8.89 -16.92
CA LEU A 31 8.44 -8.59 -18.15
C LEU A 31 7.47 -9.70 -18.55
N ALA A 32 7.90 -10.96 -18.50
CA ALA A 32 7.07 -12.11 -18.88
C ALA A 32 5.83 -12.23 -17.96
N THR A 33 6.02 -11.97 -16.66
CA THR A 33 4.94 -11.95 -15.68
C THR A 33 4.01 -10.76 -15.89
N ALA A 34 4.54 -9.58 -16.23
CA ALA A 34 3.75 -8.40 -16.55
C ALA A 34 2.88 -8.60 -17.81
N GLU A 35 3.40 -9.27 -18.83
CA GLU A 35 2.66 -9.65 -20.05
C GLU A 35 1.45 -10.52 -19.68
N SER A 36 1.68 -11.59 -18.92
CA SER A 36 0.64 -12.47 -18.39
C SER A 36 -0.43 -11.71 -17.59
N TYR A 37 -0.02 -10.75 -16.76
CA TYR A 37 -0.94 -9.93 -15.96
C TYR A 37 -1.85 -9.04 -16.81
N VAL A 38 -1.30 -8.40 -17.84
CA VAL A 38 -2.10 -7.60 -18.77
C VAL A 38 -3.11 -8.47 -19.52
N GLU A 39 -2.67 -9.64 -20.00
CA GLU A 39 -3.55 -10.61 -20.68
C GLU A 39 -4.66 -11.14 -19.76
N SER A 40 -4.33 -11.33 -18.48
CA SER A 40 -5.26 -11.82 -17.45
C SER A 40 -6.17 -10.72 -16.85
N GLY A 41 -6.06 -9.48 -17.31
CA GLY A 41 -6.91 -8.38 -16.85
C GLY A 41 -6.54 -7.77 -15.49
N TYR A 42 -5.29 -7.92 -15.05
CA TYR A 42 -4.79 -7.21 -13.88
C TYR A 42 -4.73 -5.71 -14.16
N LEU A 43 -4.82 -4.92 -13.09
CA LEU A 43 -4.76 -3.46 -13.14
C LEU A 43 -3.42 -2.98 -12.61
N TRP A 44 -2.93 -1.85 -13.11
CA TRP A 44 -1.79 -1.18 -12.47
C TRP A 44 -2.19 -0.56 -11.14
N ASN A 45 -1.33 -0.70 -10.13
CA ASN A 45 -1.40 0.09 -8.92
C ASN A 45 -1.01 1.54 -9.25
N SER A 46 -1.91 2.49 -8.99
CA SER A 46 -1.65 3.92 -9.25
C SER A 46 -0.81 4.59 -8.16
N GLY A 47 -0.53 3.90 -7.05
CA GLY A 47 0.12 4.49 -5.88
C GLY A 47 -0.79 5.39 -5.03
N ASN A 48 -2.11 5.36 -5.28
CA ASN A 48 -3.08 6.08 -4.45
C ASN A 48 -3.73 5.10 -3.47
N PHE A 49 -3.81 5.50 -2.21
CA PHE A 49 -4.42 4.69 -1.15
C PHE A 49 -5.37 5.54 -0.31
N MET A 50 -6.39 4.90 0.24
CA MET A 50 -7.36 5.53 1.13
C MET A 50 -7.81 4.52 2.18
N PHE A 51 -7.65 4.89 3.44
CA PHE A 51 -7.98 4.06 4.60
C PHE A 51 -8.21 4.96 5.82
N PRO A 52 -8.95 4.49 6.84
CA PRO A 52 -8.94 5.11 8.16
C PRO A 52 -7.52 5.10 8.75
N ALA A 53 -7.11 6.18 9.41
CA ALA A 53 -5.78 6.29 10.00
C ALA A 53 -5.48 5.18 11.02
N ALA A 54 -6.46 4.84 11.88
CA ALA A 54 -6.31 3.76 12.85
C ALA A 54 -6.07 2.40 12.18
N ALA A 55 -6.82 2.08 11.12
CA ALA A 55 -6.66 0.83 10.40
C ALA A 55 -5.26 0.71 9.76
N LEU A 56 -4.71 1.80 9.21
CA LEU A 56 -3.32 1.77 8.71
C LEU A 56 -2.33 1.49 9.83
N LEU A 57 -2.47 2.15 10.98
CA LEU A 57 -1.55 1.97 12.11
C LEU A 57 -1.62 0.54 12.67
N ASP A 58 -2.83 -0.03 12.77
CA ASP A 58 -3.03 -1.41 13.23
C ASP A 58 -2.34 -2.42 12.28
N GLU A 59 -2.53 -2.27 10.96
CA GLU A 59 -1.88 -3.12 9.95
C GLU A 59 -0.36 -2.95 9.98
N TYR A 60 0.14 -1.72 10.12
CA TYR A 60 1.59 -1.48 10.15
C TYR A 60 2.22 -2.10 11.40
N ASN A 61 1.56 -1.98 12.56
CA ASN A 61 2.03 -2.58 13.80
C ASN A 61 2.03 -4.12 13.76
N ALA A 62 1.12 -4.73 13.00
CA ALA A 62 1.10 -6.17 12.79
C ALA A 62 2.27 -6.67 11.91
N VAL A 63 2.81 -5.82 11.03
CA VAL A 63 3.87 -6.17 10.07
C VAL A 63 5.27 -5.78 10.56
N ASP A 64 5.40 -4.57 11.12
CA ASP A 64 6.67 -4.01 11.58
C ASP A 64 6.47 -3.21 12.89
N PRO A 65 6.25 -3.93 14.02
CA PRO A 65 5.99 -3.30 15.31
C PRO A 65 7.18 -2.48 15.81
N ASP A 66 8.41 -2.84 15.45
CA ASP A 66 9.62 -2.13 15.88
C ASP A 66 9.69 -0.73 15.25
N SER A 67 9.41 -0.62 13.94
CA SER A 67 9.29 0.69 13.28
C SER A 67 8.16 1.53 13.87
N VAL A 68 7.01 0.92 14.16
CA VAL A 68 5.88 1.64 14.79
C VAL A 68 6.27 2.16 16.18
N ALA A 69 6.93 1.35 17.01
CA ALA A 69 7.41 1.77 18.32
C ALA A 69 8.42 2.91 18.20
N ALA A 70 9.43 2.80 17.34
CA ALA A 70 10.45 3.83 17.15
C ALA A 70 9.85 5.16 16.66
N ILE A 71 8.90 5.12 15.72
CA ILE A 71 8.22 6.32 15.22
C ILE A 71 7.32 6.93 16.31
N THR A 72 6.60 6.09 17.06
CA THR A 72 5.73 6.53 18.16
C THR A 72 6.55 7.24 19.23
N ASP A 73 7.69 6.67 19.63
CA ASP A 73 8.61 7.28 20.58
C ASP A 73 9.13 8.61 20.06
N ALA A 74 9.60 8.65 18.81
CA ALA A 74 10.10 9.88 18.19
C ALA A 74 9.06 11.00 18.19
N VAL A 75 7.81 10.71 17.83
CA VAL A 75 6.71 11.70 17.82
C VAL A 75 6.33 12.13 19.24
N THR A 76 6.32 11.19 20.20
CA THR A 76 5.91 11.46 21.59
C THR A 76 6.98 12.25 22.35
N SER A 77 8.27 11.96 22.07
CA SER A 77 9.40 12.67 22.67
C SER A 77 9.74 13.97 21.96
N ALA A 78 9.10 14.26 20.82
CA ALA A 78 9.43 15.44 20.04
C ALA A 78 9.18 16.72 20.85
N GLY A 79 10.19 17.57 20.88
CA GLY A 79 10.09 18.90 21.44
C GLY A 79 9.23 19.80 20.57
N ARG A 80 8.85 20.95 21.14
CA ARG A 80 8.27 22.05 20.39
C ARG A 80 9.08 23.31 20.65
N ASP A 81 9.60 23.91 19.60
CA ASP A 81 10.28 25.21 19.66
C ASP A 81 9.65 26.18 18.66
N LEU A 82 9.13 27.30 19.15
CA LEU A 82 8.48 28.35 18.35
C LEU A 82 7.46 27.86 17.32
N GLY A 83 6.79 26.72 17.58
CA GLY A 83 5.80 26.11 16.68
C GLY A 83 6.33 25.03 15.74
N PHE A 84 7.64 24.75 15.76
CA PHE A 84 8.27 23.64 15.05
C PHE A 84 8.38 22.40 15.94
N VAL A 85 8.29 21.23 15.32
CA VAL A 85 8.59 19.94 15.95
C VAL A 85 10.11 19.74 15.89
N THR A 86 10.74 19.47 17.03
CA THR A 86 12.20 19.30 17.17
C THR A 86 12.57 17.95 17.74
#